data_AF-A0AA48RIT9-F1
#
_entry.id   AF-A0AA48RIT9-F1
#
_cell.length_a   1.000
_cell.length_b   1.000
_cell.length_c   1.000
_cell.angle_alpha   90.00
_cell.angle_beta   90.00
_cell.angle_gamma   90.00
#
_symmetry.space_group_name_H-M   'P 1'
#
loop_
_entity.id
_entity.type
_entity.pdbx_description
1 polymer ?
#
loop_
_entity_poly.entity_id
_entity_poly.type
_entity_poly.pdbx_seq_one_letter_code
_entity_poly.pdbx_strand_id
1 'polypeptide(L)'
;MRISVDERIQGTNLFFREYLEGYRQRVHKYYSDAFNKRSDSFPLMKPTLMFAVHLDKTTFFLFIESDQDHVENIVATDEQNQEYNEMMSVPDHIREEYITQICSVAGNKVIKRKSLNDLAGLSSNAFARKHHGIIPGAGFKWGEKEADWDYRVYQLEIAIVKTVKFSADFPLFDIDAITARVNDDQFRYEFEESIKAYNAGLYLASSITAAVSVETLMKLLFIKHIGKSRLPQKYFITNLVEELKAKEIVDEKMYHRILSINQLRRGVAHSKTGKVEQWDAEQIIGSIKIIVESLF
;
A
#
# COMPACT_ATOMS: atom_id res chain seq x y z
N MET A 1 -41.69 -17.82 3.74
CA MET A 1 -41.71 -17.43 5.16
C MET A 1 -40.99 -16.10 5.29
N ARG A 2 -41.56 -15.08 5.95
CA ARG A 2 -40.87 -13.78 6.14
C ARG A 2 -40.03 -13.88 7.42
N ILE A 3 -38.71 -13.81 7.30
CA ILE A 3 -37.79 -13.81 8.43
C ILE A 3 -37.69 -12.39 8.99
N SER A 4 -37.71 -12.30 10.32
CA SER A 4 -37.63 -11.04 11.03
C SER A 4 -36.24 -10.40 10.91
N VAL A 5 -36.12 -9.12 11.29
CA VAL A 5 -34.80 -8.47 11.39
C VAL A 5 -33.96 -9.16 12.47
N ASP A 6 -34.57 -9.54 13.59
CA ASP A 6 -33.91 -10.19 14.72
C ASP A 6 -33.33 -11.56 14.37
N GLU A 7 -34.07 -12.39 13.64
CA GLU A 7 -33.61 -13.71 13.18
C GLU A 7 -32.39 -13.58 12.25
N ARG A 8 -32.32 -12.51 11.44
CA ARG A 8 -31.14 -12.23 10.61
C ARG A 8 -29.95 -11.77 11.43
N ILE A 9 -30.16 -10.86 12.38
CA ILE A 9 -29.08 -10.42 13.27
C ILE A 9 -28.49 -11.64 14.01
N GLN A 10 -29.35 -12.53 14.49
CA GLN A 10 -28.93 -13.78 15.14
C GLN A 10 -28.17 -14.70 14.17
N GLY A 11 -28.67 -14.91 12.95
CA GLY A 11 -27.99 -15.71 11.93
C GLY A 11 -26.61 -15.16 11.57
N THR A 12 -26.52 -13.85 11.32
CA THR A 12 -25.27 -13.14 11.05
C THR A 12 -24.27 -13.28 12.20
N ASN A 13 -24.72 -13.09 13.45
CA ASN A 13 -23.89 -13.25 14.63
C ASN A 13 -23.37 -14.68 14.80
N LEU A 14 -24.21 -15.68 14.58
CA LEU A 14 -23.82 -17.09 14.65
C LEU A 14 -22.79 -17.41 13.56
N PHE A 15 -23.06 -17.00 12.34
CA PHE A 15 -22.18 -17.21 11.20
C PHE A 15 -20.78 -16.63 11.44
N PHE A 16 -20.66 -15.36 11.86
CA PHE A 16 -19.35 -14.74 12.08
C PHE A 16 -18.61 -15.27 13.29
N ARG A 17 -19.33 -15.70 14.33
CA ARG A 17 -18.72 -16.40 15.47
C ARG A 17 -18.07 -17.69 15.01
N GLU A 18 -18.80 -18.54 14.29
CA GLU A 18 -18.26 -19.78 13.73
C GLU A 18 -17.10 -19.50 12.76
N TYR A 19 -17.21 -18.45 11.95
CA TYR A 19 -16.17 -18.02 11.02
C TYR A 19 -14.85 -17.68 11.72
N LEU A 20 -14.88 -16.82 12.74
CA LEU A 20 -13.68 -16.47 13.49
C LEU A 20 -13.09 -17.67 14.23
N GLU A 21 -13.95 -18.56 14.75
CA GLU A 21 -13.53 -19.81 15.39
C GLU A 21 -12.78 -20.71 14.40
N GLY A 22 -13.37 -20.97 13.22
CA GLY A 22 -12.76 -21.78 12.18
C GLY A 22 -11.43 -21.20 11.69
N TYR A 23 -11.37 -19.88 11.47
CA TYR A 23 -10.14 -19.18 11.08
C TYR A 23 -9.02 -19.39 12.12
N ARG A 24 -9.30 -19.07 13.38
CA ARG A 24 -8.30 -19.11 14.45
C ARG A 24 -7.83 -20.53 14.72
N GLN A 25 -8.75 -21.50 14.71
CA GLN A 25 -8.39 -22.90 14.87
C GLN A 25 -7.51 -23.39 13.71
N ARG A 26 -7.82 -22.99 12.48
CA ARG A 26 -7.01 -23.33 11.29
C ARG A 26 -5.58 -22.79 11.40
N VAL A 27 -5.44 -21.50 11.75
CA VAL A 27 -4.13 -20.86 11.92
C VAL A 27 -3.34 -21.54 13.04
N HIS A 28 -3.94 -21.76 14.21
CA HIS A 28 -3.26 -22.43 15.32
C HIS A 28 -2.82 -23.86 14.96
N LYS A 29 -3.64 -24.60 14.22
CA LYS A 29 -3.38 -26.01 13.91
C LYS A 29 -2.33 -26.20 12.82
N TYR A 30 -2.33 -25.36 11.78
CA TYR A 30 -1.50 -25.60 10.59
C TYR A 30 -0.50 -24.48 10.28
N TYR A 31 -0.73 -23.26 10.76
CA TYR A 31 0.04 -22.06 10.36
C TYR A 31 0.67 -21.33 11.55
N SER A 32 0.78 -21.99 12.70
CA SER A 32 1.33 -21.41 13.94
C SER A 32 2.75 -20.86 13.74
N ASP A 33 3.62 -21.57 13.03
CA ASP A 33 4.97 -21.11 12.73
C ASP A 33 5.00 -19.86 11.83
N ALA A 34 4.10 -19.79 10.85
CA ALA A 34 3.98 -18.62 9.98
C ALA A 34 3.46 -17.41 10.76
N PHE A 35 2.42 -17.63 11.58
CA PHE A 35 1.85 -16.61 12.45
C PHE A 35 2.88 -16.08 13.47
N ASN A 36 3.66 -16.96 14.10
CA ASN A 36 4.69 -16.57 15.06
C ASN A 36 5.82 -15.74 14.41
N LYS A 37 6.11 -15.97 13.13
CA LYS A 37 7.10 -15.18 12.38
C LYS A 37 6.56 -13.83 11.92
N ARG A 38 5.29 -13.78 11.51
CA ARG A 38 4.64 -12.55 11.00
C ARG A 38 3.15 -12.57 11.32
N SER A 39 2.81 -12.07 12.50
CA SER A 39 1.42 -12.09 13.00
C SER A 39 0.47 -11.28 12.13
N ASP A 40 0.96 -10.21 11.49
CA ASP A 40 0.15 -9.31 10.67
C ASP A 40 -0.31 -9.93 9.35
N SER A 41 0.28 -11.07 8.94
CA SER A 41 -0.22 -11.85 7.81
C SER A 41 -1.51 -12.60 8.13
N PHE A 42 -1.95 -12.62 9.39
CA PHE A 42 -3.18 -13.29 9.84
C PHE A 42 -4.04 -12.34 10.68
N PRO A 43 -4.71 -11.35 10.06
CA PRO A 43 -5.33 -10.22 10.76
C PRO A 43 -6.45 -10.65 11.74
N LEU A 44 -7.18 -11.73 11.44
CA LEU A 44 -8.32 -12.19 12.25
C LEU A 44 -7.90 -12.99 13.50
N MET A 45 -6.59 -13.15 13.74
CA MET A 45 -6.06 -13.67 15.00
C MET A 45 -6.15 -12.67 16.15
N LYS A 46 -6.19 -11.37 15.84
CA LYS A 46 -6.35 -10.30 16.83
C LYS A 46 -7.83 -10.16 17.24
N PRO A 47 -8.15 -9.48 18.34
CA PRO A 47 -9.51 -9.05 18.63
C PRO A 47 -10.06 -8.25 17.44
N THR A 48 -11.26 -8.59 17.00
CA THR A 48 -11.84 -8.04 15.77
C THR A 48 -13.28 -7.65 16.05
N LEU A 49 -13.64 -6.41 15.75
CA LEU A 49 -15.03 -5.95 15.79
C LEU A 49 -15.63 -6.15 14.39
N MET A 50 -16.78 -6.79 14.30
CA MET A 50 -17.48 -6.99 13.04
C MET A 50 -18.82 -6.26 13.09
N PHE A 51 -19.05 -5.34 12.15
CA PHE A 51 -20.30 -4.60 12.02
C PHE A 51 -21.06 -5.09 10.80
N ALA A 52 -22.34 -5.43 10.94
CA ALA A 52 -23.20 -5.77 9.82
C ALA A 52 -24.29 -4.70 9.67
N VAL A 53 -24.19 -3.86 8.63
CA VAL A 53 -25.21 -2.85 8.30
C VAL A 53 -26.19 -3.46 7.31
N HIS A 54 -27.39 -3.77 7.77
CA HIS A 54 -28.46 -4.29 6.92
C HIS A 54 -29.12 -3.13 6.16
N LEU A 55 -29.03 -3.12 4.83
CA LEU A 55 -29.72 -2.17 3.97
C LEU A 55 -31.18 -2.57 3.76
N ASP A 56 -31.39 -3.84 3.41
CA ASP A 56 -32.72 -4.38 3.18
C ASP A 56 -32.82 -5.86 3.56
N LYS A 57 -33.83 -6.55 3.02
CA LYS A 57 -34.07 -7.95 3.35
C LYS A 57 -32.99 -8.91 2.84
N THR A 58 -32.24 -8.54 1.81
CA THR A 58 -31.27 -9.41 1.12
C THR A 58 -29.87 -8.83 1.07
N THR A 59 -29.69 -7.59 1.52
CA THR A 59 -28.47 -6.80 1.34
C THR A 59 -27.98 -6.30 2.70
N PHE A 60 -26.74 -6.63 3.05
CA PHE A 60 -26.04 -6.03 4.17
C PHE A 60 -24.59 -5.73 3.80
N PHE A 61 -23.94 -4.84 4.55
CA PHE A 61 -22.51 -4.59 4.52
C PHE A 61 -21.84 -5.12 5.77
N LEU A 62 -20.81 -5.94 5.62
CA LEU A 62 -19.93 -6.30 6.73
C LEU A 62 -18.70 -5.38 6.78
N PHE A 63 -18.42 -4.83 7.96
CA PHE A 63 -17.20 -4.12 8.31
C PHE A 63 -16.43 -4.91 9.35
N ILE A 64 -15.10 -4.91 9.24
CA ILE A 64 -14.20 -5.64 10.14
C ILE A 64 -13.19 -4.63 10.66
N GLU A 65 -13.19 -4.31 11.94
CA GLU A 65 -12.18 -3.48 12.57
C GLU A 65 -11.19 -4.36 13.34
N SER A 66 -9.91 -4.25 12.99
CA SER A 66 -8.79 -4.82 13.75
C SER A 66 -7.94 -3.66 14.26
N ASP A 67 -7.61 -3.64 15.57
CA ASP A 67 -6.92 -2.59 16.33
C ASP A 67 -6.82 -1.17 15.72
N GLN A 68 -7.54 -0.24 16.36
CA GLN A 68 -7.56 1.24 16.30
C GLN A 68 -7.55 1.99 14.96
N ASP A 69 -7.01 1.49 13.85
CA ASP A 69 -6.79 2.32 12.64
C ASP A 69 -7.25 1.70 11.30
N HIS A 70 -7.80 0.48 11.27
CA HIS A 70 -8.17 -0.15 9.99
C HIS A 70 -9.55 -0.83 10.02
N VAL A 71 -10.38 -0.52 9.01
CA VAL A 71 -11.65 -1.19 8.72
C VAL A 71 -11.43 -2.08 7.51
N GLU A 72 -11.11 -3.33 7.70
CA GLU A 72 -10.56 -4.12 6.62
C GLU A 72 -11.56 -4.55 5.55
N ASN A 73 -12.89 -4.44 5.70
CA ASN A 73 -13.81 -5.06 4.73
C ASN A 73 -15.15 -4.33 4.51
N ILE A 74 -15.71 -4.39 3.29
CA ILE A 74 -17.12 -4.18 2.94
C ILE A 74 -17.55 -5.43 2.19
N VAL A 75 -18.56 -6.12 2.71
CA VAL A 75 -19.08 -7.34 2.12
C VAL A 75 -20.57 -7.21 1.82
N ALA A 76 -20.95 -7.25 0.53
CA ALA A 76 -22.34 -7.11 0.09
C ALA A 76 -22.94 -8.43 -0.43
N THR A 77 -24.25 -8.63 -0.18
CA THR A 77 -24.97 -9.85 -0.53
C THR A 77 -25.96 -9.73 -1.69
N ASP A 78 -26.08 -8.56 -2.33
CA ASP A 78 -26.86 -8.44 -3.57
C ASP A 78 -26.39 -7.27 -4.44
N GLU A 79 -25.35 -7.51 -5.26
CA GLU A 79 -24.79 -6.49 -6.16
C GLU A 79 -25.76 -6.06 -7.28
N GLN A 80 -26.89 -6.76 -7.43
CA GLN A 80 -27.92 -6.43 -8.42
C GLN A 80 -29.03 -5.55 -7.84
N ASN A 81 -28.97 -5.20 -6.55
CA ASN A 81 -29.96 -4.35 -5.90
C ASN A 81 -29.84 -2.90 -6.42
N GLN A 82 -30.98 -2.27 -6.72
CA GLN A 82 -31.03 -0.87 -7.13
C GLN A 82 -30.42 0.05 -6.06
N GLU A 83 -30.73 -0.17 -4.78
CA GLU A 83 -30.17 0.63 -3.68
C GLU A 83 -28.64 0.43 -3.54
N TYR A 84 -28.16 -0.80 -3.78
CA TYR A 84 -26.72 -1.05 -3.86
C TYR A 84 -26.08 -0.26 -5.00
N ASN A 85 -26.66 -0.32 -6.21
CA ASN A 85 -26.15 0.40 -7.37
C ASN A 85 -26.16 1.93 -7.18
N GLU A 86 -27.21 2.47 -6.57
CA GLU A 86 -27.32 3.89 -6.22
C GLU A 86 -26.25 4.30 -5.21
N MET A 87 -26.03 3.51 -4.16
CA MET A 87 -24.97 3.76 -3.19
C MET A 87 -23.56 3.60 -3.78
N MET A 88 -23.35 2.63 -4.68
CA MET A 88 -22.08 2.42 -5.39
C MET A 88 -21.79 3.53 -6.42
N SER A 89 -22.80 4.28 -6.85
CA SER A 89 -22.64 5.46 -7.72
C SER A 89 -22.08 6.68 -6.97
N VAL A 90 -22.12 6.67 -5.64
CA VAL A 90 -21.59 7.73 -4.78
C VAL A 90 -20.05 7.61 -4.68
N PRO A 91 -19.29 8.72 -4.76
CA PRO A 91 -17.84 8.71 -4.55
C PRO A 91 -17.42 7.99 -3.27
N ASP A 92 -16.33 7.22 -3.34
CA ASP A 92 -15.87 6.34 -2.25
C ASP A 92 -15.70 7.09 -0.92
N HIS A 93 -15.07 8.27 -0.92
CA HIS A 93 -14.86 9.07 0.29
C HIS A 93 -16.16 9.48 1.02
N ILE A 94 -17.23 9.79 0.28
CA ILE A 94 -18.53 10.17 0.86
C ILE A 94 -19.19 8.96 1.50
N ARG A 95 -19.09 7.80 0.85
CA ARG A 95 -19.64 6.54 1.34
C ARG A 95 -18.93 6.08 2.61
N GLU A 96 -17.61 6.17 2.62
CA GLU A 96 -16.75 5.86 3.77
C GLU A 96 -17.07 6.76 4.96
N GLU A 97 -17.26 8.07 4.74
CA GLU A 97 -17.68 9.02 5.77
C GLU A 97 -19.06 8.65 6.35
N TYR A 98 -20.03 8.33 5.50
CA TYR A 98 -21.38 7.93 5.94
C TYR A 98 -21.38 6.64 6.75
N ILE A 99 -20.62 5.64 6.31
CA ILE A 99 -20.45 4.36 7.01
C ILE A 99 -19.79 4.56 8.38
N THR A 100 -18.74 5.37 8.41
CA THR A 100 -18.00 5.73 9.62
C THR A 100 -18.93 6.38 10.65
N GLN A 101 -19.80 7.29 10.20
CA GLN A 101 -20.83 7.93 11.04
C GLN A 101 -21.84 6.91 11.59
N ILE A 102 -22.38 6.02 10.74
CA ILE A 102 -23.36 5.01 11.18
C ILE A 102 -22.75 4.01 12.16
N CYS A 103 -21.54 3.54 11.88
CA CYS A 103 -20.89 2.51 12.68
C CYS A 103 -20.18 3.08 13.93
N SER A 104 -20.16 4.41 14.10
CA SER A 104 -19.40 5.09 15.17
C SER A 104 -17.92 4.72 15.17
N VAL A 105 -17.35 4.51 13.98
CA VAL A 105 -15.94 4.17 13.79
C VAL A 105 -15.14 5.46 13.59
N ALA A 106 -13.86 5.53 13.97
CA ALA A 106 -13.05 6.74 13.76
C ALA A 106 -12.76 6.99 12.25
N GLY A 107 -12.83 8.25 11.79
CA GLY A 107 -12.84 8.61 10.35
C GLY A 107 -11.54 8.51 9.57
N ASN A 108 -10.49 7.90 10.14
CA ASN A 108 -9.18 7.76 9.46
C ASN A 108 -8.90 6.33 9.00
N LYS A 109 -9.89 5.44 9.00
CA LYS A 109 -9.67 4.01 8.76
C LYS A 109 -9.84 3.65 7.29
N VAL A 110 -8.82 2.97 6.74
CA VAL A 110 -8.84 2.43 5.37
C VAL A 110 -9.89 1.35 5.27
N ILE A 111 -10.81 1.45 4.29
CA ILE A 111 -11.84 0.44 4.01
C ILE A 111 -11.42 -0.46 2.82
N LYS A 112 -11.12 -1.75 3.03
CA LYS A 112 -10.98 -2.69 1.88
C LYS A 112 -12.33 -3.31 1.53
N ARG A 113 -12.50 -3.79 0.30
CA ARG A 113 -13.77 -4.37 -0.20
C ARG A 113 -13.56 -5.84 -0.57
N LYS A 114 -14.45 -6.74 -0.15
CA LYS A 114 -14.51 -8.14 -0.59
C LYS A 114 -15.98 -8.53 -0.72
N SER A 115 -16.43 -9.10 -1.84
CA SER A 115 -17.85 -9.50 -1.93
C SER A 115 -18.12 -10.69 -1.00
N LEU A 116 -19.38 -10.90 -0.58
CA LEU A 116 -19.69 -12.11 0.20
C LEU A 116 -19.43 -13.34 -0.66
N ASN A 117 -19.53 -13.22 -1.98
CA ASN A 117 -19.22 -14.30 -2.91
C ASN A 117 -17.77 -14.73 -2.81
N ASP A 118 -16.86 -13.78 -2.60
CA ASP A 118 -15.43 -14.04 -2.47
C ASP A 118 -15.08 -14.74 -1.16
N LEU A 119 -15.80 -14.41 -0.07
CA LEU A 119 -15.63 -15.06 1.25
C LEU A 119 -16.38 -16.39 1.35
N ALA A 120 -17.52 -16.51 0.67
CA ALA A 120 -18.47 -17.60 0.81
C ALA A 120 -18.36 -18.71 -0.24
N GLY A 121 -17.84 -18.38 -1.42
CA GLY A 121 -17.97 -19.24 -2.60
C GLY A 121 -19.42 -19.56 -2.98
N LEU A 122 -20.38 -18.78 -2.46
CA LEU A 122 -21.79 -18.84 -2.83
C LEU A 122 -22.13 -17.57 -3.60
N SER A 123 -22.98 -17.66 -4.62
CA SER A 123 -23.61 -16.43 -5.10
C SER A 123 -24.37 -15.79 -3.95
N SER A 124 -24.32 -14.48 -3.89
CA SER A 124 -24.87 -13.62 -2.86
C SER A 124 -26.37 -13.91 -2.65
N ASN A 125 -26.99 -14.29 -3.76
CA ASN A 125 -28.33 -14.86 -3.88
C ASN A 125 -28.59 -16.15 -3.07
N ALA A 126 -27.64 -17.09 -2.96
CA ALA A 126 -27.84 -18.34 -2.22
C ALA A 126 -27.79 -18.13 -0.69
N PHE A 127 -26.89 -17.27 -0.21
CA PHE A 127 -26.82 -16.90 1.21
C PHE A 127 -28.07 -16.14 1.67
N ALA A 128 -28.52 -15.16 0.87
CA ALA A 128 -29.67 -14.31 1.20
C ALA A 128 -31.03 -15.00 0.98
N ARG A 129 -31.22 -15.75 -0.12
CA ARG A 129 -32.55 -16.28 -0.50
C ARG A 129 -32.86 -17.68 0.02
N LYS A 130 -31.88 -18.57 0.13
CA LYS A 130 -32.12 -19.99 0.51
C LYS A 130 -31.89 -20.28 1.99
N HIS A 131 -30.97 -19.57 2.61
CA HIS A 131 -30.51 -19.90 3.96
C HIS A 131 -30.63 -18.75 4.95
N HIS A 132 -30.91 -17.54 4.47
CA HIS A 132 -31.24 -16.38 5.30
C HIS A 132 -30.19 -16.06 6.38
N GLY A 133 -28.91 -16.27 6.07
CA GLY A 133 -27.82 -16.10 7.03
C GLY A 133 -27.61 -17.26 8.01
N ILE A 134 -28.31 -18.38 7.84
CA ILE A 134 -28.25 -19.56 8.73
C ILE A 134 -27.87 -20.78 7.89
N ILE A 135 -26.57 -20.97 7.66
CA ILE A 135 -26.03 -22.26 7.21
C ILE A 135 -25.14 -22.78 8.34
N PRO A 136 -25.66 -23.68 9.22
CA PRO A 136 -24.88 -24.20 10.34
C PRO A 136 -23.56 -24.83 9.87
N GLY A 137 -22.45 -24.41 10.48
CA GLY A 137 -21.11 -24.92 10.18
C GLY A 137 -20.48 -24.39 8.88
N ALA A 138 -21.20 -23.58 8.08
CA ALA A 138 -20.60 -22.95 6.91
C ALA A 138 -19.64 -21.84 7.29
N GLY A 139 -19.96 -21.06 8.33
CA GLY A 139 -19.09 -20.01 8.87
C GLY A 139 -17.72 -20.58 9.20
N PHE A 140 -17.70 -21.66 9.99
CA PHE A 140 -16.47 -22.35 10.38
C PHE A 140 -15.61 -22.76 9.18
N LYS A 141 -16.18 -23.46 8.20
CA LYS A 141 -15.44 -23.90 7.00
C LYS A 141 -14.91 -22.73 6.17
N TRP A 142 -15.59 -21.59 6.17
CA TRP A 142 -15.13 -20.41 5.43
C TRP A 142 -14.03 -19.68 6.18
N GLY A 143 -14.10 -19.64 7.51
CA GLY A 143 -12.99 -19.19 8.34
C GLY A 143 -11.72 -19.98 8.05
N GLU A 144 -11.83 -21.31 7.93
CA GLU A 144 -10.68 -22.15 7.53
C GLU A 144 -10.13 -21.78 6.14
N LYS A 145 -11.01 -21.52 5.16
CA LYS A 145 -10.58 -21.15 3.80
C LYS A 145 -9.87 -19.79 3.76
N GLU A 146 -10.34 -18.82 4.53
CA GLU A 146 -9.71 -17.50 4.61
C GLU A 146 -8.31 -17.63 5.24
N ALA A 147 -8.15 -18.44 6.29
CA ALA A 147 -6.82 -18.74 6.85
C ALA A 147 -5.89 -19.41 5.82
N ASP A 148 -6.41 -20.33 5.00
CA ASP A 148 -5.64 -20.95 3.90
C ASP A 148 -5.29 -19.94 2.79
N TRP A 149 -6.10 -18.89 2.59
CA TRP A 149 -5.82 -17.81 1.65
C TRP A 149 -4.70 -16.90 2.18
N ASP A 150 -4.82 -16.43 3.42
CA ASP A 150 -3.82 -15.58 4.07
C ASP A 150 -2.46 -16.27 4.14
N TYR A 151 -2.42 -17.58 4.43
CA TYR A 151 -1.20 -18.36 4.38
C TYR A 151 -0.58 -18.42 2.97
N ARG A 152 -1.40 -18.53 1.92
CA ARG A 152 -0.91 -18.50 0.53
C ARG A 152 -0.31 -17.15 0.17
N VAL A 153 -0.94 -16.05 0.59
CA VAL A 153 -0.40 -14.69 0.41
C VAL A 153 0.94 -14.56 1.13
N TYR A 154 1.03 -15.00 2.39
CA TYR A 154 2.29 -15.04 3.15
C TYR A 154 3.39 -15.82 2.43
N GLN A 155 3.09 -17.00 1.88
CA GLN A 155 4.05 -17.79 1.10
C GLN A 155 4.50 -17.07 -0.17
N LEU A 156 3.57 -16.41 -0.88
CA LEU A 156 3.88 -15.63 -2.07
C LEU A 156 4.79 -14.44 -1.73
N GLU A 157 4.51 -13.72 -0.64
CA GLU A 157 5.35 -12.62 -0.18
C GLU A 157 6.77 -13.09 0.13
N ILE A 158 6.92 -14.21 0.84
CA ILE A 158 8.24 -14.81 1.07
C ILE A 158 8.92 -15.20 -0.24
N ALA A 159 8.18 -15.79 -1.18
CA ALA A 159 8.72 -16.18 -2.47
C ALA A 159 9.21 -14.96 -3.25
N ILE A 160 8.42 -13.88 -3.29
CA ILE A 160 8.79 -12.60 -3.93
C ILE A 160 10.06 -12.04 -3.28
N VAL A 161 10.13 -11.97 -1.95
CA VAL A 161 11.33 -11.47 -1.25
C VAL A 161 12.57 -12.33 -1.57
N LYS A 162 12.39 -13.64 -1.79
CA LYS A 162 13.48 -14.55 -2.18
C LYS A 162 13.87 -14.46 -3.66
N THR A 163 12.94 -14.16 -4.55
CA THR A 163 13.17 -14.12 -6.01
C THR A 163 13.55 -12.75 -6.52
N VAL A 164 13.08 -11.67 -5.87
CA VAL A 164 13.57 -10.32 -6.12
C VAL A 164 15.01 -10.25 -5.63
N LYS A 165 15.95 -10.38 -6.56
CA LYS A 165 17.34 -10.04 -6.30
C LYS A 165 17.39 -8.53 -6.08
N PHE A 166 17.40 -8.11 -4.82
CA PHE A 166 17.77 -6.75 -4.42
C PHE A 166 19.26 -6.55 -4.67
N SER A 167 19.68 -6.63 -5.94
CA SER A 167 21.03 -6.26 -6.32
C SER A 167 21.11 -4.75 -6.38
N ALA A 168 22.18 -4.18 -5.82
CA ALA A 168 22.59 -2.81 -6.08
C ALA A 168 23.41 -2.70 -7.38
N ASP A 169 23.61 -3.81 -8.11
CA ASP A 169 24.27 -3.79 -9.41
C ASP A 169 23.36 -3.09 -10.43
N PHE A 170 23.88 -2.08 -11.11
CA PHE A 170 23.18 -1.41 -12.19
C PHE A 170 23.86 -1.73 -13.53
N PRO A 171 23.11 -2.17 -14.56
CA PRO A 171 23.71 -2.68 -15.79
C PRO A 171 24.47 -1.61 -16.60
N LEU A 172 24.20 -0.33 -16.37
CA LEU A 172 24.77 0.77 -17.18
C LEU A 172 26.08 1.32 -16.62
N PHE A 173 26.35 1.19 -15.31
CA PHE A 173 27.57 1.74 -14.69
C PHE A 173 27.81 1.23 -13.27
N ASP A 174 29.05 1.43 -12.81
CA ASP A 174 29.53 1.05 -11.48
C ASP A 174 28.97 1.97 -10.38
N ILE A 175 28.10 1.43 -9.53
CA ILE A 175 27.47 2.14 -8.42
C ILE A 175 28.45 2.35 -7.25
N ASP A 176 29.37 1.42 -7.03
CA ASP A 176 30.37 1.53 -5.97
C ASP A 176 31.32 2.70 -6.26
N ALA A 177 31.72 2.88 -7.52
CA ALA A 177 32.53 4.01 -7.93
C ALA A 177 31.83 5.37 -7.70
N ILE A 178 30.51 5.44 -7.94
CA ILE A 178 29.73 6.67 -7.72
C ILE A 178 29.58 6.96 -6.23
N THR A 179 29.18 5.97 -5.43
CA THR A 179 28.96 6.14 -3.99
C THR A 179 30.25 6.45 -3.24
N ALA A 180 31.36 5.80 -3.61
CA ALA A 180 32.68 6.08 -3.05
C ALA A 180 33.16 7.52 -3.32
N ARG A 181 32.79 8.10 -4.46
CA ARG A 181 33.18 9.47 -4.83
C ARG A 181 32.46 10.53 -4.00
N VAL A 182 31.20 10.27 -3.64
CA VAL A 182 30.42 11.16 -2.75
C VAL A 182 30.81 10.95 -1.28
N ASN A 183 31.14 9.71 -0.89
CA ASN A 183 31.57 9.32 0.46
C ASN A 183 30.61 9.81 1.56
N ASP A 184 29.31 9.56 1.37
CA ASP A 184 28.25 9.90 2.32
C ASP A 184 27.27 8.72 2.48
N ASP A 185 27.06 8.29 3.72
CA ASP A 185 26.26 7.10 4.04
C ASP A 185 24.78 7.25 3.66
N GLN A 186 24.23 8.46 3.81
CA GLN A 186 22.83 8.75 3.48
C GLN A 186 22.63 8.69 1.96
N PHE A 187 23.50 9.34 1.19
CA PHE A 187 23.48 9.27 -0.27
C PHE A 187 23.61 7.83 -0.76
N ARG A 188 24.56 7.07 -0.20
CA ARG A 188 24.77 5.67 -0.55
C ARG A 188 23.50 4.85 -0.34
N TYR A 189 22.91 4.95 0.85
CA TYR A 189 21.67 4.24 1.17
C TYR A 189 20.54 4.59 0.20
N GLU A 190 20.27 5.88 -0.01
CA GLU A 190 19.20 6.35 -0.89
C GLU A 190 19.41 5.89 -2.34
N PHE A 191 20.64 5.97 -2.83
CA PHE A 191 20.95 5.58 -4.19
C PHE A 191 20.87 4.06 -4.39
N GLU A 192 21.42 3.26 -3.47
CA GLU A 192 21.31 1.80 -3.51
C GLU A 192 19.85 1.32 -3.45
N GLU A 193 19.02 1.91 -2.58
CA GLU A 193 17.59 1.59 -2.50
C GLU A 193 16.85 1.93 -3.81
N SER A 194 17.23 3.02 -4.47
CA SER A 194 16.70 3.35 -5.79
C SER A 194 17.05 2.29 -6.85
N ILE A 195 18.29 1.78 -6.85
CA ILE A 195 18.73 0.74 -7.79
C ILE A 195 18.04 -0.60 -7.49
N LYS A 196 17.91 -0.97 -6.21
CA LYS A 196 17.16 -2.16 -5.80
C LYS A 196 15.70 -2.11 -6.25
N ALA A 197 15.05 -0.95 -6.09
CA ALA A 197 13.69 -0.74 -6.57
C ALA A 197 13.60 -0.83 -8.10
N TYR A 198 14.59 -0.29 -8.83
CA TYR A 198 14.67 -0.40 -10.29
C TYR A 198 14.77 -1.87 -10.72
N ASN A 199 15.69 -2.63 -10.13
CA ASN A 199 15.92 -4.04 -10.43
C ASN A 199 14.71 -4.93 -10.09
N ALA A 200 13.86 -4.48 -9.16
CA ALA A 200 12.59 -5.12 -8.83
C ALA A 200 11.42 -4.73 -9.78
N GLY A 201 11.66 -3.89 -10.79
CA GLY A 201 10.61 -3.36 -11.68
C GLY A 201 9.71 -2.30 -11.05
N LEU A 202 10.07 -1.80 -9.86
CA LEU A 202 9.33 -0.77 -9.11
C LEU A 202 9.77 0.64 -9.54
N TYR A 203 9.60 0.98 -10.82
CA TYR A 203 10.16 2.20 -11.43
C TYR A 203 9.65 3.51 -10.80
N LEU A 204 8.41 3.53 -10.30
CA LEU A 204 7.86 4.64 -9.53
C LEU A 204 8.63 4.87 -8.23
N ALA A 205 8.82 3.80 -7.44
CA ALA A 205 9.57 3.87 -6.19
C ALA A 205 11.04 4.23 -6.45
N SER A 206 11.66 3.60 -7.46
CA SER A 206 13.03 3.90 -7.88
C SER A 206 13.24 5.38 -8.20
N SER A 207 12.36 5.96 -9.03
CA SER A 207 12.42 7.37 -9.42
C SER A 207 12.28 8.33 -8.23
N ILE A 208 11.37 8.02 -7.28
CA ILE A 208 11.18 8.84 -6.08
C ILE A 208 12.44 8.79 -5.21
N THR A 209 12.94 7.59 -4.90
CA THR A 209 14.14 7.41 -4.07
C THR A 209 15.38 8.01 -4.73
N ALA A 210 15.54 7.87 -6.05
CA ALA A 210 16.62 8.52 -6.80
C ALA A 210 16.57 10.04 -6.64
N ALA A 211 15.39 10.64 -6.73
CA ALA A 211 15.27 12.08 -6.58
C ALA A 211 15.56 12.57 -5.15
N VAL A 212 15.35 11.74 -4.12
CA VAL A 212 15.81 12.03 -2.75
C VAL A 212 17.34 12.08 -2.72
N SER A 213 18.02 11.12 -3.35
CA SER A 213 19.50 11.12 -3.43
C SER A 213 20.05 12.38 -4.13
N VAL A 214 19.35 12.91 -5.14
CA VAL A 214 19.70 14.21 -5.76
C VAL A 214 19.58 15.37 -4.78
N GLU A 215 18.53 15.38 -3.95
CA GLU A 215 18.38 16.39 -2.89
C GLU A 215 19.54 16.32 -1.88
N THR A 216 19.97 15.12 -1.51
CA THR A 216 21.14 14.88 -0.66
C THR A 216 22.42 15.40 -1.30
N LEU A 217 22.66 15.14 -2.60
CA LEU A 217 23.79 15.71 -3.34
C LEU A 217 23.78 17.25 -3.31
N MET A 218 22.63 17.87 -3.54
CA MET A 218 22.51 19.33 -3.51
C MET A 218 22.79 19.89 -2.11
N LYS A 219 22.33 19.21 -1.04
CA LYS A 219 22.64 19.59 0.34
C LYS A 219 24.14 19.50 0.62
N LEU A 220 24.79 18.42 0.20
CA LEU A 220 26.24 18.22 0.39
C LEU A 220 27.04 19.33 -0.31
N LEU A 221 26.73 19.65 -1.55
CA LEU A 221 27.37 20.77 -2.28
C LEU A 221 27.12 22.11 -1.59
N PHE A 222 25.89 22.37 -1.17
CA PHE A 222 25.54 23.61 -0.47
C PHE A 222 26.34 23.74 0.84
N ILE A 223 26.42 22.68 1.64
CA ILE A 223 27.19 22.68 2.89
C ILE A 223 28.68 22.90 2.60
N LYS A 224 29.23 22.21 1.58
CA LYS A 224 30.65 22.29 1.21
C LYS A 224 31.06 23.69 0.77
N HIS A 225 30.22 24.40 0.02
CA HIS A 225 30.59 25.67 -0.61
C HIS A 225 29.99 26.93 0.05
N ILE A 226 28.80 26.83 0.66
CA ILE A 226 28.06 27.97 1.21
C ILE A 226 27.99 27.89 2.74
N GLY A 227 27.96 26.68 3.29
CA GLY A 227 27.99 26.41 4.73
C GLY A 227 26.62 26.04 5.31
N LYS A 228 26.66 25.14 6.30
CA LYS A 228 25.46 24.53 6.91
C LYS A 228 24.50 25.53 7.54
N SER A 229 24.98 26.66 8.07
CA SER A 229 24.16 27.68 8.72
C SER A 229 23.24 28.44 7.76
N ARG A 230 23.50 28.37 6.46
CA ARG A 230 22.73 29.07 5.41
C ARG A 230 21.75 28.16 4.67
N LEU A 231 21.64 26.90 5.09
CA LEU A 231 20.68 25.97 4.52
C LEU A 231 19.24 26.50 4.72
N PRO A 232 18.40 26.57 3.68
CA PRO A 232 17.01 27.01 3.82
C PRO A 232 16.22 26.08 4.74
N GLN A 233 15.25 26.62 5.49
CA GLN A 233 14.39 25.84 6.38
C GLN A 233 13.55 24.77 5.64
N LYS A 234 13.27 24.99 4.36
CA LYS A 234 12.61 24.01 3.48
C LYS A 234 13.58 23.56 2.40
N TYR A 235 13.89 22.27 2.39
CA TYR A 235 14.92 21.67 1.53
C TYR A 235 14.38 21.24 0.17
N PHE A 236 13.88 22.18 -0.63
CA PHE A 236 13.49 21.82 -2.00
C PHE A 236 14.70 21.87 -2.93
N ILE A 237 14.83 20.87 -3.81
CA ILE A 237 15.88 20.79 -4.85
C ILE A 237 16.01 22.11 -5.62
N THR A 238 14.88 22.75 -5.96
CA THR A 238 14.85 24.03 -6.69
C THR A 238 15.55 25.15 -5.93
N ASN A 239 15.28 25.28 -4.64
CA ASN A 239 15.85 26.35 -3.82
C ASN A 239 17.35 26.16 -3.64
N LEU A 240 17.79 24.91 -3.46
CA LEU A 240 19.22 24.59 -3.33
C LEU A 240 19.97 24.84 -4.64
N VAL A 241 19.42 24.40 -5.77
CA VAL A 241 20.11 24.53 -7.06
C VAL A 241 20.15 25.96 -7.58
N GLU A 242 19.13 26.78 -7.31
CA GLU A 242 19.13 28.22 -7.62
C GLU A 242 20.26 28.96 -6.91
N GLU A 243 20.46 28.69 -5.62
CA GLU A 243 21.55 29.28 -4.84
C GLU A 243 22.93 28.78 -5.31
N LEU A 244 23.06 27.48 -5.59
CA LEU A 244 24.30 26.92 -6.13
C LEU A 244 24.66 27.53 -7.51
N LYS A 245 23.66 27.80 -8.34
CA LYS A 245 23.84 28.51 -9.62
C LYS A 245 24.23 29.97 -9.41
N ALA A 246 23.57 30.68 -8.50
CA ALA A 246 23.88 32.08 -8.19
C ALA A 246 25.32 32.27 -7.64
N LYS A 247 25.90 31.20 -7.10
CA LYS A 247 27.30 31.13 -6.64
C LYS A 247 28.27 30.54 -7.65
N GLU A 248 27.82 30.28 -8.88
CA GLU A 248 28.62 29.70 -9.97
C GLU A 248 29.25 28.33 -9.63
N ILE A 249 28.69 27.61 -8.65
CA ILE A 249 29.11 26.24 -8.29
C ILE A 249 28.54 25.24 -9.30
N VAL A 250 27.35 25.54 -9.82
CA VAL A 250 26.64 24.75 -10.82
C VAL A 250 26.44 25.60 -12.06
N ASP A 251 26.86 25.10 -13.21
CA ASP A 251 26.69 25.79 -14.49
C ASP A 251 25.23 25.73 -15.00
N GLU A 252 24.94 26.50 -16.05
CA GLU A 252 23.59 26.57 -16.65
C GLU A 252 23.07 25.19 -17.08
N LYS A 253 23.96 24.35 -17.64
CA LYS A 253 23.62 23.03 -18.17
C LYS A 253 23.23 22.07 -17.05
N MET A 254 24.00 22.05 -15.97
CA MET A 254 23.77 21.21 -14.81
C MET A 254 22.55 21.69 -14.02
N TYR A 255 22.35 23.00 -13.91
CA TYR A 255 21.14 23.59 -13.35
C TYR A 255 19.88 23.06 -14.04
N HIS A 256 19.82 23.15 -15.38
CA HIS A 256 18.67 22.64 -16.14
C HIS A 256 18.49 21.13 -16.02
N ARG A 257 19.57 20.36 -15.92
CA ARG A 257 19.50 18.91 -15.69
C ARG A 257 18.84 18.58 -14.35
N ILE A 258 19.26 19.25 -13.28
CA ILE A 258 18.69 19.05 -11.93
C ILE A 258 17.22 19.46 -11.89
N LEU A 259 16.85 20.56 -12.57
CA LEU A 259 15.45 20.96 -12.70
C LEU A 259 14.62 19.92 -13.45
N SER A 260 15.16 19.33 -14.53
CA SER A 260 14.50 18.28 -15.29
C SER A 260 14.20 17.06 -14.44
N ILE A 261 15.15 16.62 -13.58
CA ILE A 261 14.92 15.53 -12.62
C ILE A 261 13.78 15.87 -11.67
N ASN A 262 13.76 17.09 -11.12
CA ASN A 262 12.70 17.51 -10.20
C ASN A 262 11.33 17.60 -10.88
N GLN A 263 11.28 17.94 -12.17
CA GLN A 263 10.05 17.89 -12.98
C GLN A 263 9.61 16.46 -13.24
N LEU A 264 10.53 15.55 -13.61
CA LEU A 264 10.24 14.13 -13.78
C LEU A 264 9.67 13.54 -12.48
N ARG A 265 10.28 13.83 -11.32
CA ARG A 265 9.75 13.42 -10.00
C ARG A 265 8.31 13.86 -9.79
N ARG A 266 7.98 15.12 -10.12
CA ARG A 266 6.61 15.65 -9.97
C ARG A 266 5.63 14.99 -10.95
N GLY A 267 6.04 14.75 -12.19
CA GLY A 267 5.23 14.04 -13.18
C GLY A 267 4.96 12.59 -12.75
N VAL A 268 6.00 11.91 -12.28
CA VAL A 268 5.98 10.55 -11.76
C VAL A 268 5.02 10.42 -10.56
N ALA A 269 5.08 11.33 -9.58
CA ALA A 269 4.22 11.31 -8.40
C ALA A 269 2.72 11.55 -8.67
N HIS A 270 2.39 12.14 -9.83
CA HIS A 270 1.01 12.46 -10.22
C HIS A 270 0.52 11.67 -11.44
N SER A 271 1.29 10.68 -11.90
CA SER A 271 0.90 9.82 -13.01
C SER A 271 -0.28 8.93 -12.63
N LYS A 272 -1.48 9.24 -13.17
CA LYS A 272 -2.73 8.51 -12.90
C LYS A 272 -2.72 7.06 -13.40
N THR A 273 -1.83 6.72 -14.32
CA THR A 273 -1.78 5.38 -14.94
C THR A 273 -0.88 4.41 -14.18
N GLY A 274 -0.11 4.88 -13.19
CA GLY A 274 0.90 4.07 -12.48
C GLY A 274 2.04 3.56 -13.37
N LYS A 275 2.01 3.88 -14.67
CA LYS A 275 3.04 3.53 -15.64
C LYS A 275 4.08 4.65 -15.63
N VAL A 276 5.05 4.52 -14.72
CA VAL A 276 6.35 5.18 -14.88
C VAL A 276 7.17 4.26 -15.75
N GLU A 277 7.65 4.78 -16.88
CA GLU A 277 8.41 3.95 -17.79
C GLU A 277 9.80 3.71 -17.20
N GLN A 278 10.36 2.52 -17.44
CA GLN A 278 11.72 2.16 -17.07
C GLN A 278 12.73 3.25 -17.50
N TRP A 279 12.46 3.86 -18.66
CA TRP A 279 13.26 4.95 -19.22
C TRP A 279 13.33 6.19 -18.31
N ASP A 280 12.23 6.58 -17.65
CA ASP A 280 12.24 7.74 -16.75
C ASP A 280 13.16 7.50 -15.55
N ALA A 281 13.11 6.28 -14.98
CA ALA A 281 13.99 5.88 -13.88
C ALA A 281 15.47 5.87 -14.33
N GLU A 282 15.75 5.32 -15.51
CA GLU A 282 17.11 5.32 -16.10
C GLU A 282 17.63 6.74 -16.33
N GLN A 283 16.80 7.68 -16.79
CA GLN A 283 17.21 9.07 -16.99
C GLN A 283 17.58 9.77 -15.68
N ILE A 284 16.82 9.52 -14.61
CA ILE A 284 17.13 10.10 -13.29
C ILE A 284 18.42 9.47 -12.74
N ILE A 285 18.52 8.14 -12.74
CA ILE A 285 19.70 7.39 -12.27
C ILE A 285 20.96 7.79 -13.06
N GLY A 286 20.87 7.86 -14.39
CA GLY A 286 21.96 8.32 -15.25
C GLY A 286 22.35 9.77 -15.02
N SER A 287 21.40 10.64 -14.66
CA SER A 287 21.71 12.03 -14.34
C SER A 287 22.41 12.18 -12.98
N ILE A 288 22.14 11.31 -12.00
CA ILE A 288 22.90 11.25 -10.73
C ILE A 288 24.38 11.00 -11.01
N LYS A 289 24.69 10.03 -11.87
CA LYS A 289 26.08 9.76 -12.31
C LYS A 289 26.74 11.02 -12.85
N ILE A 290 26.07 11.73 -13.77
CA ILE A 290 26.60 12.96 -14.37
C ILE A 290 26.85 14.05 -13.32
N ILE A 291 25.92 14.22 -12.37
CA ILE A 291 26.05 15.18 -11.27
C ILE A 291 27.27 14.85 -10.41
N VAL A 292 27.42 13.59 -9.98
CA VAL A 292 28.53 13.14 -9.15
C VAL A 292 29.85 13.29 -9.90
N GLU A 293 29.93 12.88 -11.17
CA GLU A 293 31.17 12.97 -11.95
C GLU A 293 31.63 14.40 -12.20
N SER A 294 30.71 15.36 -12.25
CA SER A 294 31.00 16.75 -12.55
C SER A 294 31.27 17.61 -11.30
N LEU A 295 30.66 17.29 -10.16
CA LEU A 295 30.62 18.17 -8.98
C LEU A 295 31.27 17.59 -7.72
N PHE A 296 31.56 16.29 -7.69
CA PHE A 296 32.21 15.60 -6.57
C PHE A 296 33.57 15.03 -7.00
#